data_AF-A0A1F3A161-F1
#
_entry.id   AF-A0A1F3A161-F1
#
_cell.length_a   1.000
_cell.length_b   1.000
_cell.length_c   1.000
_cell.angle_alpha   90.00
_cell.angle_beta   90.00
_cell.angle_gamma   90.00
#
_symmetry.space_group_name_H-M   'P 1'
#
loop_
_entity.id
_entity.type
_entity.pdbx_description
1 polymer ?
#
loop_
_entity_poly.entity_id
_entity_poly.type
_entity_poly.pdbx_seq_one_letter_code
_entity_poly.pdbx_strand_id
1 'polypeptide(L)'
;MLKTRLALTALIITVLPIAASAQTSNASRCDQLAAFYDRSAEPVPFDQGWSPAGRAERTLGYEECRKGKTDTGIRLLEEAIHKAGYKVPAA
;
A
#
# COMPACT_ATOMS: atom_id res chain seq x y z
N MET A 1 32.42 6.46 -55.71
CA MET A 1 32.64 6.78 -54.30
C MET A 1 31.71 5.91 -53.46
N LEU A 2 32.28 4.92 -52.77
CA LEU A 2 31.57 3.92 -51.96
C LEU A 2 31.46 4.45 -50.52
N LYS A 3 30.25 4.54 -49.95
CA LYS A 3 30.06 4.76 -48.50
C LYS A 3 28.82 4.02 -48.03
N THR A 4 28.99 2.71 -47.90
CA THR A 4 28.28 1.83 -46.98
C THR A 4 28.27 2.46 -45.59
N ARG A 5 27.09 2.68 -45.01
CA ARG A 5 26.96 2.88 -43.56
C ARG A 5 26.06 1.81 -42.99
N LEU A 6 26.69 1.04 -42.11
CA LEU A 6 26.20 -0.11 -41.39
C LEU A 6 24.86 0.15 -40.70
N ALA A 7 24.00 -0.86 -40.78
CA ALA A 7 22.92 -1.12 -39.85
C ALA A 7 23.45 -1.30 -38.42
N LEU A 8 22.71 -0.79 -37.43
CA LEU A 8 22.67 -1.35 -36.07
C LEU A 8 21.47 -0.77 -35.33
N THR A 9 20.28 -1.27 -35.66
CA THR A 9 19.09 -1.07 -34.83
C THR A 9 19.28 -1.95 -33.59
N ALA A 10 19.87 -1.37 -32.55
CA ALA A 10 19.99 -2.01 -31.25
C ALA A 10 18.58 -2.18 -30.66
N LEU A 11 18.00 -3.37 -30.85
CA LEU A 11 16.75 -3.77 -30.22
C LEU A 11 17.04 -3.99 -28.73
N ILE A 12 16.88 -2.94 -27.93
CA ILE A 12 16.97 -3.04 -26.48
C ILE A 12 15.70 -3.75 -26.00
N ILE A 13 15.75 -5.07 -25.89
CA ILE A 13 14.73 -5.84 -25.19
C ILE A 13 14.99 -5.61 -23.69
N THR A 14 14.42 -4.53 -23.15
CA THR A 14 14.35 -4.32 -21.70
C THR A 14 13.37 -5.34 -21.12
N VAL A 15 13.89 -6.47 -20.65
CA VAL A 15 13.13 -7.37 -19.77
C VAL A 15 13.04 -6.67 -18.41
N LEU A 16 11.97 -5.89 -18.22
CA LEU A 16 11.69 -5.26 -16.94
C LEU A 16 11.26 -6.32 -15.89
N PRO A 17 11.63 -6.12 -14.62
CA PRO A 17 11.49 -7.13 -13.59
C PRO A 17 10.01 -7.27 -13.18
N ILE A 18 9.55 -8.51 -13.12
CA ILE A 18 8.19 -8.92 -12.70
C ILE A 18 7.89 -8.54 -11.22
N ALA A 19 8.87 -7.96 -10.50
CA ALA A 19 8.71 -7.51 -9.12
C ALA A 19 7.85 -6.23 -8.96
N ALA A 20 7.68 -5.42 -10.02
CA ALA A 20 6.92 -4.18 -9.91
C ALA A 20 5.42 -4.39 -9.69
N SER A 21 4.83 -5.48 -10.23
CA SER A 21 3.39 -5.72 -10.17
C SER A 21 2.90 -6.12 -8.78
N ALA A 22 3.71 -6.82 -7.99
CA ALA A 22 3.38 -7.16 -6.61
C ALA A 22 3.44 -5.94 -5.68
N GLN A 23 4.41 -5.04 -5.90
CA GLN A 23 4.54 -3.81 -5.11
C GLN A 23 3.38 -2.84 -5.35
N THR A 24 2.88 -2.73 -6.58
CA THR A 24 1.71 -1.87 -6.88
C THR A 24 0.43 -2.39 -6.24
N SER A 25 0.19 -3.72 -6.30
CA SER A 25 -0.97 -4.36 -5.69
C SER A 25 -0.96 -4.17 -4.17
N ASN A 26 0.18 -4.42 -3.52
CA ASN A 26 0.28 -4.33 -2.07
C ASN A 26 0.19 -2.90 -1.55
N ALA A 27 0.76 -1.92 -2.26
CA ALA A 27 0.59 -0.50 -1.92
C ALA A 27 -0.87 -0.06 -2.03
N SER A 28 -1.57 -0.47 -3.09
CA SER A 28 -3.00 -0.16 -3.26
C SER A 28 -3.87 -0.73 -2.14
N ARG A 29 -3.51 -1.93 -1.64
CA ARG A 29 -4.21 -2.57 -0.52
C ARG A 29 -3.97 -1.83 0.80
N CYS A 30 -2.74 -1.41 1.07
CA CYS A 30 -2.42 -0.58 2.23
C CYS A 30 -3.25 0.71 2.27
N ASP A 31 -3.33 1.42 1.14
CA ASP A 31 -4.10 2.66 1.02
C ASP A 31 -5.60 2.42 1.22
N GLN A 32 -6.13 1.35 0.61
CA GLN A 32 -7.53 0.97 0.73
C GLN A 32 -7.92 0.70 2.19
N LEU A 33 -7.12 -0.08 2.92
CA LEU A 33 -7.39 -0.43 4.32
C LEU A 33 -7.26 0.77 5.25
N ALA A 34 -6.21 1.60 5.08
CA ALA A 34 -6.04 2.81 5.86
C ALA A 34 -7.21 3.78 5.67
N ALA A 35 -7.62 3.99 4.42
CA ALA A 35 -8.76 4.85 4.10
C ALA A 35 -10.10 4.27 4.61
N PHE A 36 -10.25 2.94 4.61
CA PHE A 36 -11.42 2.29 5.20
C PHE A 36 -11.50 2.55 6.71
N TYR A 37 -10.39 2.36 7.43
CA TYR A 37 -10.33 2.67 8.86
C TYR A 37 -10.66 4.13 9.12
N ASP A 38 -10.04 5.06 8.42
CA ASP A 38 -10.21 6.50 8.65
C ASP A 38 -11.66 6.98 8.40
N ARG A 39 -12.35 6.37 7.42
CA ARG A 39 -13.78 6.66 7.17
C ARG A 39 -14.70 6.01 8.18
N SER A 40 -14.38 4.79 8.64
CA SER A 40 -15.28 4.01 9.51
C SER A 40 -15.11 4.39 10.97
N ALA A 41 -13.89 4.69 11.40
CA ALA A 41 -13.57 5.14 12.75
C ALA A 41 -13.81 6.65 12.90
N GLU A 42 -14.96 7.15 12.43
CA GLU A 42 -15.36 8.58 12.38
C GLU A 42 -14.75 9.43 13.50
N PRO A 43 -14.44 10.72 13.24
CA PRO A 43 -13.81 11.59 14.22
C PRO A 43 -14.78 11.84 15.38
N VAL A 44 -14.74 10.95 16.37
CA VAL A 44 -15.26 11.25 17.69
C VAL A 44 -14.44 12.44 18.15
N PRO A 45 -15.09 13.58 18.47
CA PRO A 45 -14.36 14.81 18.69
C PRO A 45 -13.37 14.58 19.84
N PHE A 46 -12.13 14.98 19.58
CA PHE A 46 -10.97 14.70 20.44
C PHE A 46 -11.11 15.33 21.83
N ASP A 47 -12.05 16.28 21.96
CA ASP A 47 -12.44 16.97 23.18
C ASP A 47 -13.05 16.04 24.25
N GLN A 48 -13.48 14.83 23.88
CA GLN A 48 -13.96 13.82 24.83
C GLN A 48 -12.89 12.78 25.23
N GLY A 49 -11.64 12.93 24.77
CA GLY A 49 -10.53 12.06 25.18
C GLY A 49 -10.62 10.61 24.69
N TRP A 50 -11.56 10.30 23.79
CA TRP A 50 -11.75 8.97 23.24
C TRP A 50 -10.99 8.83 21.92
N SER A 51 -10.03 7.90 21.87
CA SER A 51 -9.45 7.46 20.61
C SER A 51 -10.15 6.18 20.15
N PRO A 52 -10.48 6.05 18.85
CA PRO A 52 -11.00 4.80 18.33
C PRO A 52 -9.97 3.69 18.54
N ALA A 53 -10.48 2.53 18.95
CA ALA A 53 -9.68 1.32 19.06
C ALA A 53 -9.00 1.01 17.70
N GLY A 54 -7.76 0.50 17.74
CA GLY A 54 -7.01 0.22 16.52
C GLY A 54 -6.21 1.40 15.95
N ARG A 55 -6.25 2.61 16.53
CA ARG A 55 -5.57 3.79 15.98
C ARG A 55 -4.05 3.61 15.90
N ALA A 56 -3.46 2.96 16.91
CA ALA A 56 -2.03 2.70 16.96
C ALA A 56 -1.63 1.73 15.84
N GLU A 57 -2.38 0.65 15.67
CA GLU A 57 -2.20 -0.36 14.63
C GLU A 57 -2.40 0.23 13.23
N ARG A 58 -3.37 1.13 13.05
CA ARG A 58 -3.55 1.86 11.79
C ARG A 58 -2.34 2.72 11.44
N THR A 59 -1.79 3.42 12.43
CA THR A 59 -0.62 4.29 12.23
C THR A 59 0.62 3.47 11.89
N LEU A 60 0.93 2.49 12.73
CA LEU A 60 2.08 1.60 12.54
C LEU A 60 1.96 0.79 11.24
N GLY A 61 0.78 0.27 10.93
CA GLY A 61 0.54 -0.52 9.72
C GLY A 61 0.79 0.29 8.45
N TYR A 62 0.28 1.53 8.40
CA TYR A 62 0.53 2.42 7.27
C TYR A 62 2.00 2.83 7.14
N GLU A 63 2.71 3.01 8.25
CA GLU A 63 4.15 3.26 8.24
C GLU A 63 4.96 2.07 7.72
N GLU A 64 4.63 0.84 8.13
CA GLU A 64 5.31 -0.36 7.64
C GLU A 64 5.04 -0.58 6.14
N CYS A 65 3.83 -0.29 5.66
CA CYS A 65 3.52 -0.23 4.23
C CYS A 65 4.43 0.75 3.49
N ARG A 66 4.62 1.98 4.01
CA ARG A 66 5.50 2.99 3.41
C ARG A 66 6.99 2.60 3.42
N LYS A 67 7.41 1.75 4.36
CA LYS A 67 8.76 1.17 4.41
C LYS A 67 8.94 -0.04 3.48
N GLY A 68 7.92 -0.41 2.71
CA GLY A 68 7.93 -1.57 1.81
C GLY A 68 7.64 -2.91 2.49
N LYS A 69 7.39 -2.92 3.80
CA LYS A 69 7.03 -4.12 4.57
C LYS A 69 5.52 -4.36 4.52
N THR A 70 5.05 -4.57 3.29
CA THR A 70 3.62 -4.55 2.97
C THR A 70 2.81 -5.63 3.69
N ASP A 71 3.30 -6.86 3.83
CA ASP A 71 2.59 -7.92 4.55
C ASP A 71 2.34 -7.57 6.03
N THR A 72 3.38 -7.05 6.71
CA THR A 72 3.27 -6.56 8.09
C THR A 72 2.30 -5.39 8.18
N GLY A 73 2.40 -4.45 7.24
CA GLY A 73 1.53 -3.27 7.20
C GLY A 73 0.06 -3.62 7.00
N ILE A 74 -0.24 -4.51 6.04
CA ILE A 74 -1.59 -5.01 5.78
C ILE A 74 -2.15 -5.69 7.02
N ARG A 75 -1.40 -6.62 7.64
CA ARG A 75 -1.85 -7.32 8.85
C ARG A 75 -2.22 -6.35 9.98
N LEU A 76 -1.41 -5.31 10.21
CA LEU A 76 -1.68 -4.30 11.22
C LEU A 76 -2.91 -3.45 10.89
N LEU A 77 -3.11 -3.09 9.61
CA LEU A 77 -4.29 -2.35 9.16
C LEU A 77 -5.58 -3.19 9.29
N GLU A 78 -5.52 -4.48 8.98
CA GLU A 78 -6.64 -5.41 9.19
C GLU A 78 -6.98 -5.57 10.68
N GLU A 79 -5.94 -5.66 11.54
CA GLU A 79 -6.11 -5.68 12.99
C GLU A 79 -6.73 -4.39 13.53
N ALA A 80 -6.33 -3.22 13.00
CA ALA A 80 -6.93 -1.94 13.35
C ALA A 80 -8.43 -1.92 13.07
N ILE A 81 -8.82 -2.39 11.88
CA ILE A 81 -10.23 -2.48 11.45
C ILE A 81 -11.01 -3.44 12.36
N HIS A 82 -10.43 -4.59 12.68
CA HIS A 82 -11.04 -5.55 13.59
C HIS A 82 -11.22 -4.99 15.01
N LYS A 83 -10.20 -4.31 15.53
CA LYS A 83 -10.25 -3.64 16.85
C LYS A 83 -11.29 -2.53 16.91
N ALA A 84 -11.51 -1.83 15.79
CA ALA A 84 -12.58 -0.86 15.65
C ALA A 84 -13.98 -1.48 15.51
N GLY A 85 -14.10 -2.82 15.50
CA GLY A 85 -15.38 -3.54 15.44
C GLY A 85 -15.92 -3.75 14.02
N TYR A 86 -15.11 -3.50 12.99
CA TYR A 86 -15.52 -3.61 11.60
C TYR A 86 -15.00 -4.88 10.94
N LYS A 87 -15.68 -5.32 9.88
CA LYS A 87 -15.19 -6.40 9.01
C LYS A 87 -14.16 -5.84 8.03
N VAL A 88 -13.07 -6.57 7.87
CA VAL A 88 -12.02 -6.24 6.89
C VAL A 88 -12.60 -6.33 5.48
N PRO A 89 -12.47 -5.28 4.64
CA PRO A 89 -12.92 -5.33 3.26
C PRO A 89 -12.10 -6.35 2.45
N ALA A 90 -12.73 -7.07 1.52
CA ALA A 90 -12.02 -8.03 0.66
C ALA A 90 -10.92 -7.34 -0.18
N ALA A 91 -9.88 -8.12 -0.53
CA ALA A 91 -8.77 -7.68 -1.39
C ALA A 91 -9.15 -7.72 -2.87
#